data_AF-A0A1W1I1J3-F1
#
_entry.id   AF-A0A1W1I1J3-F1
#
_cell.length_a   1.000
_cell.length_b   1.000
_cell.length_c   1.000
_cell.angle_alpha   90.00
_cell.angle_beta   90.00
_cell.angle_gamma   90.00
#
_symmetry.space_group_name_H-M   'P 1'
#
loop_
_entity.id
_entity.type
_entity.pdbx_description
1 polymer ?
#
loop_
_entity_poly.entity_id
_entity_poly.type
_entity_poly.pdbx_seq_one_letter_code
_entity_poly.pdbx_strand_id
1 'polypeptide(L)'
;METGRKGIVLVGHGGIPKDCPQELVAKLKRLEGQRRAAKLPPSQEEIDLDQRIRRWQRTAESDPYQSGLTAVAEALSPQLDGALFAIAYNEFCAPTLEEAVDDLVGKGATQITVLTTMFTPGGSHSEVEIPEILEHLRPRFPGVELRYAWPFDLQLVAKTLAEQLRRWP
;
A
#
# COMPACT_ATOMS: atom_id res chain seq x y z
N MET A 1 -26.17 -11.90 -14.57
CA MET A 1 -25.08 -10.98 -14.22
C MET A 1 -23.95 -11.87 -13.74
N GLU A 2 -22.89 -12.05 -14.52
CA GLU A 2 -21.72 -12.78 -14.03
C GLU A 2 -21.18 -12.01 -12.82
N THR A 3 -21.13 -12.68 -11.68
CA THR A 3 -20.45 -12.17 -10.50
C THR A 3 -18.99 -11.97 -10.86
N GLY A 4 -18.60 -10.71 -11.03
CA GLY A 4 -17.23 -10.33 -11.33
C GLY A 4 -16.24 -10.91 -10.32
N ARG A 5 -15.05 -11.31 -10.78
CA ARG A 5 -14.02 -11.88 -9.91
C ARG A 5 -13.49 -10.78 -8.99
N LYS A 6 -13.61 -11.00 -7.68
CA LYS A 6 -13.19 -10.04 -6.65
C LYS A 6 -11.67 -10.06 -6.44
N GLY A 7 -11.10 -8.87 -6.31
CA GLY A 7 -9.74 -8.61 -5.89
C GLY A 7 -9.72 -7.68 -4.68
N ILE A 8 -8.72 -7.85 -3.82
CA ILE A 8 -8.54 -7.06 -2.60
C ILE A 8 -7.06 -6.65 -2.53
N VAL A 9 -6.79 -5.37 -2.26
CA VAL A 9 -5.44 -4.86 -2.02
C VAL A 9 -5.36 -4.28 -0.61
N LEU A 10 -4.49 -4.83 0.24
CA LEU A 10 -4.17 -4.25 1.54
C LEU A 10 -2.94 -3.34 1.43
N VAL A 11 -3.12 -2.05 1.69
CA VAL A 11 -2.06 -1.04 1.59
C VAL A 11 -1.51 -0.67 2.97
N GLY A 12 -0.20 -0.80 3.16
CA GLY A 12 0.54 -0.21 4.28
C GLY A 12 1.45 0.92 3.83
N HIS A 13 2.09 1.61 4.79
CA HIS A 13 3.04 2.68 4.45
C HIS A 13 4.25 2.13 3.68
N GLY A 14 4.92 1.14 4.28
CA GLY A 14 6.24 0.68 3.85
C GLY A 14 7.34 1.33 4.69
N GLY A 15 8.50 0.68 4.71
CA GLY A 15 9.61 1.08 5.55
C GLY A 15 10.93 1.03 4.79
N ILE A 16 11.89 1.83 5.26
CA ILE A 16 13.27 1.72 4.81
C ILE A 16 13.91 0.57 5.59
N PRO A 17 14.47 -0.47 4.92
CA PRO A 17 15.20 -1.53 5.60
C PRO A 17 16.36 -0.96 6.40
N LYS A 18 16.62 -1.50 7.59
CA LYS A 18 17.71 -1.05 8.48
C LYS A 18 19.10 -1.19 7.85
N ASP A 19 19.27 -2.15 6.95
CA ASP A 19 20.49 -2.43 6.21
C ASP A 19 20.55 -1.72 4.85
N CYS A 20 19.53 -0.94 4.50
CA CYS A 20 19.56 -0.10 3.31
C CYS A 20 20.58 1.04 3.50
N PRO A 21 21.53 1.25 2.57
CA PRO A 21 22.55 2.27 2.71
C PRO A 21 21.94 3.68 2.86
N GLN A 22 22.34 4.39 3.91
CA GLN A 22 21.77 5.70 4.25
C GLN A 22 22.01 6.74 3.15
N GLU A 23 23.12 6.63 2.42
CA GLU A 23 23.43 7.51 1.31
C GLU A 23 22.42 7.41 0.15
N LEU A 24 21.86 6.22 -0.10
CA LEU A 24 20.82 6.03 -1.12
C LEU A 24 19.53 6.72 -0.70
N VAL A 25 19.12 6.52 0.55
CA VAL A 25 17.91 7.14 1.12
C VAL A 25 18.05 8.66 1.15
N ALA A 26 19.19 9.18 1.61
CA ALA A 26 19.46 10.61 1.67
C ALA A 26 19.45 11.24 0.27
N LYS A 27 20.03 10.54 -0.71
CA LYS A 27 20.01 10.97 -2.11
C LYS A 27 18.58 11.00 -2.67
N LEU A 28 17.76 9.98 -2.39
CA LEU A 28 16.36 9.94 -2.83
C LEU A 28 15.59 11.14 -2.26
N LYS A 29 15.62 11.32 -0.93
CA LYS A 29 14.92 12.43 -0.27
C LYS A 29 15.35 13.80 -0.79
N ARG A 30 16.63 13.96 -1.11
CA ARG A 30 17.15 15.20 -1.72
C ARG A 30 16.54 15.42 -3.10
N LEU A 31 16.48 14.40 -3.95
CA LEU A 31 15.88 14.49 -5.29
C LEU A 31 14.38 14.80 -5.19
N GLU A 32 13.64 14.11 -4.33
CA GLU A 32 12.22 14.37 -4.08
C GLU A 32 11.97 15.80 -3.59
N GLY A 33 12.80 16.28 -2.66
CA GLY A 33 12.71 17.65 -2.14
C GLY A 33 12.94 18.70 -3.24
N GLN A 34 13.97 18.50 -4.07
CA GLN A 34 14.28 19.37 -5.21
C GLN A 34 13.12 19.37 -6.22
N ARG A 35 12.58 18.20 -6.55
CA ARG A 35 11.43 18.05 -7.44
C ARG A 35 10.20 18.77 -6.91
N ARG A 36 9.82 18.53 -5.66
CA ARG A 36 8.63 19.14 -5.04
C ARG A 36 8.74 20.66 -5.01
N ALA A 37 9.92 21.18 -4.68
CA ALA A 37 10.18 22.63 -4.71
C ALA A 37 10.05 23.22 -6.12
N ALA A 38 10.51 22.49 -7.15
CA ALA A 38 10.45 22.92 -8.54
C ALA A 38 9.13 22.60 -9.27
N LYS A 39 8.21 21.83 -8.65
CA LYS A 39 6.97 21.32 -9.26
C LYS A 39 7.21 20.57 -10.59
N LEU A 40 8.29 19.81 -10.66
CA LEU A 40 8.67 19.03 -11.83
C LEU A 40 8.20 17.57 -11.71
N PRO A 41 8.12 16.81 -12.81
CA PRO A 41 8.00 15.36 -12.76
C PRO A 41 9.29 14.72 -12.19
N PRO A 42 9.22 13.46 -11.69
CA PRO A 42 10.38 12.72 -11.22
C PRO A 42 11.39 12.48 -12.35
N SER A 43 12.66 12.67 -12.03
CA SER A 43 13.77 12.37 -12.94
C SER A 43 13.98 10.86 -13.04
N GLN A 44 14.61 10.38 -14.13
CA GLN A 44 14.92 8.95 -14.26
C GLN A 44 15.81 8.45 -13.10
N GLU A 45 16.76 9.28 -12.65
CA GLU A 45 17.62 8.95 -11.51
C GLU A 45 16.82 8.78 -10.21
N GLU A 46 15.82 9.63 -9.98
CA GLU A 46 14.91 9.52 -8.83
C GLU A 46 14.08 8.25 -8.91
N ILE A 47 13.50 7.96 -10.07
CA ILE A 47 12.71 6.75 -10.32
C ILE A 47 13.56 5.50 -10.07
N ASP A 48 14.75 5.41 -10.67
CA ASP A 48 15.62 4.25 -10.53
C ASP A 48 16.04 4.02 -9.07
N LEU A 49 16.31 5.11 -8.35
CA LEU A 49 16.71 5.06 -6.94
C LEU A 49 15.55 4.63 -6.02
N ASP A 50 14.36 5.18 -6.23
CA ASP A 50 13.13 4.76 -5.53
C ASP A 50 12.87 3.27 -5.77
N GLN A 51 12.90 2.83 -7.03
CA GLN A 51 12.70 1.42 -7.40
C GLN A 51 13.74 0.50 -6.78
N ARG A 52 15.00 0.95 -6.68
CA ARG A 52 16.07 0.20 -5.99
C ARG A 52 15.80 0.06 -4.50
N ILE A 53 15.35 1.12 -3.83
CA ILE A 53 15.03 1.07 -2.39
C ILE A 53 13.79 0.20 -2.15
N ARG A 54 12.74 0.36 -2.95
CA ARG A 54 11.51 -0.45 -2.85
C ARG A 54 11.78 -1.95 -2.96
N ARG A 55 12.62 -2.36 -3.91
CA ARG A 55 13.02 -3.76 -4.13
C ARG A 55 14.27 -4.20 -3.38
N TRP A 56 14.72 -3.43 -2.40
CA TRP A 56 15.81 -3.85 -1.52
C TRP A 56 15.44 -5.17 -0.83
N GLN A 57 16.42 -6.07 -0.66
CA GLN A 57 16.19 -7.36 -0.02
C GLN A 57 15.78 -7.15 1.44
N ARG A 58 14.71 -7.82 1.87
CA ARG A 58 14.13 -7.66 3.21
C ARG A 58 14.11 -8.97 3.95
N THR A 59 14.34 -8.89 5.25
CA THR A 59 14.07 -9.96 6.23
C THR A 59 13.26 -9.37 7.37
N ALA A 60 12.74 -10.21 8.27
CA ALA A 60 12.01 -9.74 9.46
C ALA A 60 12.89 -8.85 10.37
N GLU A 61 14.20 -9.06 10.35
CA GLU A 61 15.16 -8.27 11.12
C GLU A 61 15.41 -6.90 10.48
N SER A 62 15.61 -6.88 9.15
CA SER A 62 15.92 -5.65 8.42
C SER A 62 14.70 -4.78 8.18
N ASP A 63 13.52 -5.37 7.99
CA ASP A 63 12.25 -4.66 7.84
C ASP A 63 11.11 -5.36 8.60
N PRO A 64 11.00 -5.15 9.92
CA PRO A 64 9.92 -5.71 10.72
C PRO A 64 8.54 -5.13 10.36
N TYR A 65 8.48 -3.96 9.71
CA TYR A 65 7.20 -3.37 9.30
C TYR A 65 6.58 -4.15 8.14
N GLN A 66 7.37 -4.44 7.11
CA GLN A 66 6.94 -5.28 5.98
C GLN A 66 6.50 -6.67 6.46
N SER A 67 7.26 -7.27 7.38
CA SER A 67 6.91 -8.57 7.95
C SER A 67 5.63 -8.50 8.79
N GLY A 68 5.45 -7.44 9.58
CA GLY A 68 4.21 -7.21 10.34
C GLY A 68 2.98 -7.05 9.45
N LEU A 69 3.07 -6.28 8.37
CA LEU A 69 1.98 -6.14 7.40
C LEU A 69 1.67 -7.47 6.71
N THR A 70 2.69 -8.24 6.36
CA THR A 70 2.52 -9.58 5.78
C THR A 70 1.79 -10.51 6.73
N ALA A 71 2.13 -10.51 8.02
CA ALA A 71 1.42 -11.30 9.03
C ALA A 71 -0.06 -10.89 9.18
N VAL A 72 -0.37 -9.58 9.10
CA VAL A 72 -1.76 -9.10 9.07
C VAL A 72 -2.48 -9.60 7.82
N ALA A 73 -1.83 -9.55 6.65
CA ALA A 73 -2.39 -10.04 5.40
C ALA A 73 -2.67 -11.55 5.46
N GLU A 74 -1.74 -12.35 5.99
CA GLU A 74 -1.90 -13.79 6.21
C GLU A 74 -3.07 -14.09 7.14
N ALA A 75 -3.25 -13.31 8.21
CA ALA A 75 -4.40 -13.44 9.12
C ALA A 75 -5.73 -13.00 8.49
N LEU A 76 -5.70 -12.05 7.54
CA LEU A 76 -6.87 -11.56 6.84
C LEU A 76 -7.32 -12.52 5.72
N SER A 77 -6.38 -13.12 4.99
CA SER A 77 -6.65 -13.90 3.77
C SER A 77 -7.74 -14.98 3.91
N PRO A 78 -7.81 -15.77 5.00
CA PRO A 78 -8.87 -16.77 5.18
C PRO A 78 -10.29 -16.18 5.27
N GLN A 79 -10.42 -14.87 5.53
CA GLN A 79 -11.70 -14.17 5.69
C GLN A 79 -12.20 -13.53 4.38
N LEU A 80 -11.51 -13.75 3.26
CA LEU A 80 -11.77 -13.06 1.99
C LEU A 80 -12.58 -13.88 0.97
N ASP A 81 -13.18 -15.00 1.39
CA ASP A 81 -14.09 -15.83 0.58
C ASP A 81 -13.55 -16.19 -0.82
N GLY A 82 -12.24 -16.46 -0.92
CA GLY A 82 -11.59 -16.83 -2.18
C GLY A 82 -11.34 -15.67 -3.16
N ALA A 83 -11.48 -14.42 -2.73
CA ALA A 83 -11.06 -13.26 -3.51
C ALA A 83 -9.55 -13.32 -3.82
N LEU A 84 -9.16 -12.78 -4.98
CA LEU A 84 -7.75 -12.53 -5.26
C LEU A 84 -7.23 -11.49 -4.27
N PHE A 85 -6.03 -11.67 -3.75
CA PHE A 85 -5.51 -10.81 -2.69
C PHE A 85 -4.06 -10.42 -2.95
N ALA A 86 -3.75 -9.15 -2.71
CA ALA A 86 -2.42 -8.58 -2.81
C ALA A 86 -2.16 -7.59 -1.67
N ILE A 87 -0.87 -7.39 -1.36
CA ILE A 87 -0.40 -6.33 -0.47
C ILE A 87 0.22 -5.25 -1.35
N ALA A 88 0.16 -3.99 -0.93
CA ALA A 88 0.88 -2.89 -1.55
C ALA A 88 1.44 -1.92 -0.51
N TYR A 89 2.38 -1.08 -0.93
CA TYR A 89 3.05 -0.10 -0.06
C TYR A 89 3.05 1.29 -0.70
N ASN A 90 2.76 2.32 0.10
CA ASN A 90 2.81 3.72 -0.36
C ASN A 90 4.25 4.15 -0.70
N GLU A 91 5.22 3.78 0.13
CA GLU A 91 6.59 4.29 0.07
C GLU A 91 7.62 3.21 0.40
N PHE A 92 8.84 3.37 -0.11
CA PHE A 92 10.04 2.62 0.25
C PHE A 92 10.01 1.10 0.15
N CYS A 93 8.89 0.47 -0.18
CA CYS A 93 8.70 -0.96 -0.32
C CYS A 93 7.90 -1.27 -1.60
N ALA A 94 8.05 -2.49 -2.09
CA ALA A 94 7.33 -3.04 -3.22
C ALA A 94 6.46 -4.24 -2.78
N PRO A 95 5.36 -4.53 -3.49
CA PRO A 95 4.87 -3.83 -4.67
C PRO A 95 4.15 -2.50 -4.32
N THR A 96 4.09 -1.59 -5.30
CA THR A 96 3.26 -0.38 -5.29
C THR A 96 1.77 -0.72 -5.45
N LEU A 97 0.89 0.24 -5.22
CA LEU A 97 -0.55 0.04 -5.43
C LEU A 97 -0.86 -0.22 -6.91
N GLU A 98 -0.18 0.48 -7.82
CA GLU A 98 -0.28 0.28 -9.26
C GLU A 98 0.14 -1.14 -9.66
N GLU A 99 1.28 -1.62 -9.19
CA GLU A 99 1.75 -2.99 -9.47
C GLU A 99 0.79 -4.04 -8.90
N ALA A 100 0.24 -3.83 -7.71
CA ALA A 100 -0.73 -4.74 -7.10
C ALA A 100 -2.06 -4.78 -7.87
N VAL A 101 -2.55 -3.62 -8.33
CA VAL A 101 -3.76 -3.57 -9.17
C VAL A 101 -3.49 -4.24 -10.53
N ASP A 102 -2.37 -3.94 -11.18
CA ASP A 102 -1.97 -4.54 -12.46
C ASP A 102 -1.94 -6.09 -12.35
N ASP A 103 -1.35 -6.62 -11.27
CA ASP A 103 -1.30 -8.07 -11.00
C ASP A 103 -2.69 -8.68 -10.81
N LEU A 104 -3.56 -8.06 -10.00
CA LEU A 104 -4.91 -8.55 -9.77
C LEU A 104 -5.76 -8.52 -11.04
N VAL A 105 -5.65 -7.47 -11.86
CA VAL A 105 -6.31 -7.39 -13.16
C VAL A 105 -5.78 -8.48 -14.10
N GLY A 106 -4.46 -8.70 -14.13
CA GLY A 106 -3.85 -9.79 -14.91
C GLY A 106 -4.35 -11.18 -14.50
N LYS A 107 -4.73 -11.36 -13.23
CA LYS A 107 -5.38 -12.59 -12.69
C LYS A 107 -6.89 -12.65 -12.95
N GLY A 108 -7.45 -11.66 -13.64
CA GLY A 108 -8.83 -11.59 -14.07
C GLY A 108 -9.78 -10.96 -13.04
N ALA A 109 -9.28 -10.18 -12.07
CA ALA A 109 -10.14 -9.39 -11.20
C ALA A 109 -10.90 -8.33 -12.02
N THR A 110 -12.21 -8.24 -11.83
CA THR A 110 -13.07 -7.22 -12.44
C THR A 110 -13.67 -6.26 -11.41
N GLN A 111 -13.48 -6.55 -10.12
CA GLN A 111 -13.84 -5.69 -9.00
C GLN A 111 -12.70 -5.71 -7.98
N ILE A 112 -11.99 -4.61 -7.77
CA ILE A 112 -10.89 -4.51 -6.82
C ILE A 112 -11.26 -3.51 -5.72
N THR A 113 -11.24 -3.98 -4.48
CA THR A 113 -11.38 -3.13 -3.30
C THR A 113 -10.03 -2.92 -2.64
N VAL A 114 -9.62 -1.66 -2.52
CA VAL A 114 -8.43 -1.25 -1.79
C VAL A 114 -8.82 -0.92 -0.35
N LEU A 115 -8.05 -1.41 0.62
CA LEU A 115 -8.13 -1.03 2.02
C LEU A 115 -6.73 -0.71 2.55
N THR A 116 -6.66 -0.08 3.71
CA THR A 116 -5.36 0.30 4.30
C THR A 116 -5.30 0.02 5.79
N THR A 117 -4.08 -0.17 6.33
CA THR A 117 -3.83 -0.21 7.78
C THR A 117 -3.81 1.19 8.44
N MET A 118 -3.98 2.26 7.66
CA MET A 118 -4.06 3.63 8.15
C MET A 118 -5.47 3.95 8.66
N PHE A 119 -5.78 3.49 9.88
CA PHE A 119 -7.15 3.47 10.42
C PHE A 119 -7.72 4.85 10.76
N THR A 120 -6.89 5.84 11.02
CA THR A 120 -7.32 7.17 11.48
C THR A 120 -7.18 8.22 10.36
N PRO A 121 -8.15 9.13 10.22
CA PRO A 121 -8.02 10.32 9.37
C PRO A 121 -6.84 11.23 9.79
N GLY A 122 -6.41 12.10 8.88
CA GLY A 122 -5.35 13.09 9.06
C GLY A 122 -4.01 12.75 8.40
N GLY A 123 -3.90 11.63 7.67
CA GLY A 123 -2.69 11.20 6.97
C GLY A 123 -2.78 11.36 5.45
N SER A 124 -1.77 11.96 4.81
CA SER A 124 -1.78 12.21 3.35
C SER A 124 -1.89 10.92 2.52
N HIS A 125 -1.24 9.85 2.96
CA HIS A 125 -1.23 8.58 2.24
C HIS A 125 -2.64 8.01 2.04
N SER A 126 -3.46 7.97 3.09
CA SER A 126 -4.82 7.42 3.04
C SER A 126 -5.83 8.40 2.44
N GLU A 127 -5.67 9.71 2.68
CA GLU A 127 -6.66 10.71 2.28
C GLU A 127 -6.47 11.27 0.87
N VAL A 128 -5.23 11.28 0.39
CA VAL A 128 -4.86 11.97 -0.86
C VAL A 128 -4.21 10.99 -1.83
N GLU A 129 -3.12 10.33 -1.43
CA GLU A 129 -2.29 9.59 -2.37
C GLU A 129 -2.99 8.33 -2.92
N ILE A 130 -3.62 7.51 -2.07
CA ILE A 130 -4.34 6.32 -2.53
C ILE A 130 -5.51 6.70 -3.47
N PRO A 131 -6.40 7.65 -3.12
CA PRO A 131 -7.42 8.14 -4.05
C PRO A 131 -6.85 8.64 -5.37
N GLU A 132 -5.80 9.46 -5.35
CA GLU A 132 -5.15 9.97 -6.56
C GLU A 132 -4.63 8.84 -7.45
N ILE A 133 -3.92 7.86 -6.88
CA ILE A 133 -3.44 6.69 -7.64
C ILE A 133 -4.61 5.94 -8.28
N LEU A 134 -5.72 5.74 -7.55
CA LEU A 134 -6.89 5.06 -8.10
C LEU A 134 -7.53 5.84 -9.25
N GLU A 135 -7.61 7.16 -9.17
CA GLU A 135 -8.10 7.99 -10.28
C GLU A 135 -7.21 7.87 -11.52
N HIS A 136 -5.88 7.75 -11.36
CA HIS A 136 -4.96 7.50 -12.48
C HIS A 136 -5.09 6.07 -13.06
N LEU A 137 -5.49 5.09 -12.25
CA LEU A 137 -5.66 3.70 -12.68
C LEU A 137 -7.00 3.44 -13.39
N ARG A 138 -8.07 4.17 -13.04
CA ARG A 138 -9.40 4.03 -13.67
C ARG A 138 -9.38 4.06 -15.21
N PRO A 139 -8.74 5.05 -15.88
CA PRO A 139 -8.71 5.08 -17.35
C PRO A 139 -7.86 3.96 -17.95
N ARG A 140 -6.91 3.38 -17.20
CA ARG A 140 -6.11 2.22 -17.64
C ARG A 140 -6.94 0.93 -17.65
N PHE A 141 -7.98 0.84 -16.80
CA PHE A 141 -8.80 -0.36 -16.60
C PHE A 141 -10.31 -0.08 -16.66
N PRO A 142 -10.85 0.36 -17.82
CA PRO A 142 -12.26 0.77 -17.92
C PRO A 142 -13.28 -0.35 -17.63
N GLY A 143 -12.87 -1.62 -17.71
CA GLY A 143 -13.70 -2.79 -17.37
C GLY A 143 -13.57 -3.28 -15.93
N VAL A 144 -12.79 -2.62 -15.09
CA VAL A 144 -12.52 -3.03 -13.70
C VAL A 144 -13.07 -1.98 -12.75
N GLU A 145 -13.91 -2.42 -11.82
CA GLU A 145 -14.43 -1.55 -10.78
C GLU A 145 -13.40 -1.38 -9.66
N LEU A 146 -12.82 -0.17 -9.51
CA LEU A 146 -11.90 0.15 -8.42
C LEU A 146 -12.65 0.87 -7.29
N ARG A 147 -12.65 0.29 -6.09
CA ARG A 147 -13.24 0.86 -4.87
C ARG A 147 -12.18 1.10 -3.82
N TYR A 148 -12.38 2.12 -3.00
CA TYR A 148 -11.55 2.39 -1.83
C TYR A 148 -12.41 2.33 -0.57
N ALA A 149 -12.11 1.36 0.31
CA ALA A 149 -12.83 1.12 1.56
C ALA A 149 -12.27 2.00 2.69
N TRP A 150 -12.46 3.31 2.55
CA TRP A 150 -11.99 4.34 3.48
C TRP A 150 -12.95 5.55 3.44
N PRO A 151 -13.16 6.28 4.55
CA PRO A 151 -12.57 6.12 5.88
C PRO A 151 -13.14 4.93 6.67
N PHE A 152 -12.39 4.49 7.69
CA PHE A 152 -12.87 3.47 8.62
C PHE A 152 -13.90 4.03 9.60
N ASP A 153 -14.87 3.21 10.00
CA ASP A 153 -15.73 3.51 11.15
C ASP A 153 -14.88 3.52 12.42
N LEU A 154 -14.76 4.70 13.05
CA LEU A 154 -13.96 4.90 14.25
C LEU A 154 -14.48 4.10 15.46
N GLN A 155 -15.75 3.69 15.48
CA GLN A 155 -16.26 2.79 16.51
C GLN A 155 -15.66 1.38 16.38
N LEU A 156 -15.42 0.89 15.15
CA LEU A 156 -14.74 -0.39 14.93
C LEU A 156 -13.27 -0.33 15.35
N VAL A 157 -12.60 0.80 15.05
CA VAL A 157 -11.21 1.03 15.48
C VAL A 157 -11.14 1.06 17.02
N ALA A 158 -12.00 1.86 17.67
CA ALA A 158 -12.07 1.94 19.13
C ALA A 158 -12.37 0.57 19.77
N LYS A 159 -13.27 -0.22 19.19
CA LYS A 159 -13.58 -1.59 19.66
C LYS A 159 -12.36 -2.51 19.58
N THR A 160 -11.58 -2.42 18.50
CA THR A 160 -10.34 -3.19 18.34
C THR A 160 -9.33 -2.84 19.43
N LEU A 161 -9.16 -1.55 19.73
CA LEU A 161 -8.29 -1.09 20.82
C LEU A 161 -8.79 -1.58 22.19
N ALA A 162 -10.09 -1.51 22.44
CA ALA A 162 -10.69 -1.97 23.69
C ALA A 162 -10.55 -3.50 23.90
N GLU A 163 -10.62 -4.30 22.83
CA GLU A 163 -10.30 -5.73 22.89
C GLU A 163 -8.83 -5.97 23.25
N GLN A 164 -7.92 -5.19 22.67
CA GLN A 164 -6.51 -5.29 22.99
C GLN A 164 -6.22 -4.91 24.45
N LEU A 165 -6.85 -3.87 24.99
CA LEU A 165 -6.76 -3.52 26.42
C LEU A 165 -7.23 -4.67 27.32
N ARG A 166 -8.36 -5.33 26.99
CA ARG A 166 -8.92 -6.42 27.80
C ARG A 166 -8.01 -7.64 27.93
N ARG A 167 -7.09 -7.85 26.99
CA ARG A 167 -6.11 -8.94 27.05
C ARG A 167 -4.92 -8.64 27.99
N TRP A 168 -4.80 -7.40 28.49
CA TRP A 168 -3.76 -6.91 29.40
C TRP A 168 -4.42 -6.40 30.71
N PRO A 169 -4.80 -7.31 31.63
CA PRO A 169 -5.50 -6.96 32.87
C PRO A 169 -4.64 -6.17 33.86
#